data_AF-A0A1B8E0W6-F1
#
_entry.id   AF-A0A1B8E0W6-F1
#
_cell.length_a   1.000
_cell.length_b   1.000
_cell.length_c   1.000
_cell.angle_alpha   90.00
_cell.angle_beta   90.00
_cell.angle_gamma   90.00
#
_symmetry.space_group_name_H-M   'P 1'
#
loop_
_entity.id
_entity.type
_entity.pdbx_description
1 polymer ?
#
loop_
_entity_poly.entity_id
_entity_poly.type
_entity_poly.pdbx_seq_one_letter_code
_entity_poly.pdbx_strand_id
1 'polypeptide(L)'
;MGTLTVDNNLSKLSIYPYTFPKVEIIQELLIRRQFYRKIAAKTLDKLLRESFACLRSLRYESWHDVDPQQQLCFEKDYTRLLLHGIPSTLRDLSILEDFNKLLHPEHFKQLTYLEQYTKRANPALGKALSKSSRLLTNLSAAFLVDAVDFFASFGPTNNPNANVIPWENLQRLALTSRLLHPKTAGRNINGMLIAAGRVAAFMPKLMVMEIWNGGRRHACVFLYTNINGKARISWECTWGRGFQLDSDVINCWENVPKQGQHSHGNFTATVKLKAWRQRDMKTYASIIRRLKPRCGIQHSLSQFQLLIDEHPYPKSDIPT
;
A
#
# COMPACT_ATOMS: atom_id res chain seq x y z
N MET A 1 8.31 -37.47 20.30
CA MET A 1 8.17 -36.00 20.47
C MET A 1 9.44 -35.49 21.13
N GLY A 2 10.31 -34.82 20.37
CA GLY A 2 11.52 -34.22 20.93
C GLY A 2 11.17 -32.92 21.64
N THR A 3 11.35 -32.88 22.96
CA THR A 3 11.29 -31.65 23.75
C THR A 3 12.54 -30.83 23.44
N LEU A 4 12.37 -29.72 22.72
CA LEU A 4 13.39 -28.67 22.63
C LEU A 4 13.53 -28.05 24.02
N THR A 5 14.51 -28.52 24.79
CA THR A 5 14.99 -27.83 25.99
C THR A 5 15.71 -26.57 25.55
N VAL A 6 15.06 -25.42 25.72
CA VAL A 6 15.68 -24.11 25.59
C VAL A 6 16.70 -23.99 26.73
N ASP A 7 17.96 -23.80 26.37
CA ASP A 7 19.03 -23.55 27.34
C ASP A 7 18.74 -22.23 28.07
N ASN A 8 18.45 -22.32 29.37
CA ASN A 8 18.16 -21.18 30.24
C ASN A 8 19.42 -20.35 30.55
N ASN A 9 20.60 -20.75 30.06
CA ASN A 9 21.87 -20.03 30.20
C ASN A 9 22.19 -19.13 29.00
N LEU A 10 21.21 -18.77 28.16
CA LEU A 10 21.39 -17.63 27.27
C LEU A 10 21.66 -16.38 28.13
N SER A 11 22.82 -15.75 27.92
CA SER A 11 23.15 -14.47 28.51
C SER A 11 21.93 -13.55 28.43
N LYS A 12 21.39 -13.11 29.57
CA LYS A 12 20.34 -12.08 29.61
C LYS A 12 20.80 -10.98 28.66
N LEU A 13 20.09 -10.79 27.54
CA LEU A 13 20.32 -9.67 26.64
C LEU A 13 20.32 -8.43 27.53
N SER A 14 21.49 -7.88 27.81
CA SER A 14 21.59 -6.75 28.73
C SER A 14 20.84 -5.62 28.07
N ILE A 15 19.76 -5.18 28.71
CA ILE A 15 18.94 -4.05 28.27
C ILE A 15 19.71 -2.77 28.62
N TYR A 16 20.93 -2.63 28.10
CA TYR A 16 21.55 -1.31 28.00
C TYR A 16 20.87 -0.58 26.83
N PRO A 17 20.60 0.72 26.95
CA PRO A 17 20.17 1.52 25.81
C PRO A 17 21.36 1.65 24.85
N TYR A 18 21.65 0.62 24.06
CA TYR A 18 22.68 0.65 23.05
C TYR A 18 22.30 1.69 22.01
N THR A 19 22.99 2.83 21.96
CA THR A 19 22.89 3.76 20.84
C THR A 19 23.42 3.06 19.60
N PHE A 20 22.66 3.07 18.51
CA PHE A 20 23.14 2.47 17.26
C PHE A 20 24.16 3.42 16.63
N PRO A 21 25.25 2.90 16.01
CA PRO A 21 26.22 3.76 15.35
C PRO A 21 25.56 4.50 14.19
N LYS A 22 25.95 5.76 13.99
CA LYS A 22 25.56 6.53 12.80
C LYS A 22 26.32 6.01 11.59
N VAL A 23 25.59 5.73 10.52
CA VAL A 23 26.11 5.17 9.27
C VAL A 23 25.55 6.00 8.11
N GLU A 24 26.38 6.88 7.58
CA GLU A 24 25.99 7.82 6.51
C GLU A 24 26.01 7.17 5.11
N ILE A 25 26.78 6.09 4.93
CA ILE A 25 26.89 5.41 3.63
C ILE A 25 25.60 4.68 3.21
N ILE A 26 24.73 4.36 4.16
CA ILE A 26 23.48 3.61 3.90
C ILE A 26 22.41 4.57 3.39
N GLN A 27 22.06 4.42 2.10
CA GLN A 27 21.03 5.20 1.43
C GLN A 27 19.75 4.39 1.13
N GLU A 28 19.82 3.07 1.17
CA GLU A 28 18.69 2.18 0.90
C GLU A 28 18.60 1.07 1.94
N LEU A 29 17.38 0.82 2.43
CA LEU A 29 17.05 -0.33 3.27
C LEU A 29 15.98 -1.16 2.58
N LEU A 30 16.33 -2.41 2.28
CA LEU A 30 15.45 -3.38 1.64
C LEU A 30 15.21 -4.57 2.58
N ILE A 31 13.98 -4.71 3.04
CA ILE A 31 13.50 -5.89 3.77
C ILE A 31 12.43 -6.56 2.91
N ARG A 32 12.75 -7.75 2.40
CA ARG A 32 11.87 -8.52 1.51
C ARG A 32 10.98 -9.48 2.28
N ARG A 33 9.90 -9.94 1.64
CA ARG A 33 8.98 -10.96 2.15
C ARG A 33 9.62 -12.31 2.52
N GLN A 34 10.89 -12.54 2.21
CA GLN A 34 11.58 -13.80 2.53
C GLN A 34 11.63 -14.12 4.04
N PHE A 35 11.40 -13.11 4.90
CA PHE A 35 11.36 -13.28 6.35
C PHE A 35 9.92 -13.29 6.87
N TYR A 36 9.47 -14.41 7.43
CA TYR A 36 8.13 -14.54 8.02
C TYR A 36 7.94 -13.73 9.31
N ARG A 37 9.02 -13.40 10.02
CA ARG A 37 8.97 -12.57 11.22
C ARG A 37 9.23 -11.11 10.87
N LYS A 38 8.39 -10.23 11.41
CA LYS A 38 8.57 -8.78 11.29
C LYS A 38 9.78 -8.31 12.09
N ILE A 39 10.41 -7.24 11.60
CA ILE A 39 11.30 -6.45 12.42
C ILE A 39 10.44 -5.62 13.36
N ALA A 40 10.74 -5.67 14.66
CA ALA A 40 10.02 -4.89 15.65
C ALA A 40 10.07 -3.39 15.29
N ALA A 41 8.92 -2.70 15.39
CA ALA A 41 8.82 -1.29 15.03
C ALA A 41 9.83 -0.42 15.81
N LYS A 42 10.12 -0.75 17.08
CA LYS A 42 11.16 -0.08 17.87
C LYS A 42 12.55 -0.21 17.22
N THR A 43 12.91 -1.39 16.73
CA THR A 43 14.18 -1.61 16.04
C THR A 43 14.24 -0.84 14.74
N LEU A 44 13.14 -0.81 13.96
CA LEU A 44 13.05 0.03 12.76
C LEU A 44 13.24 1.51 13.11
N ASP A 45 12.64 2.01 14.17
CA ASP A 45 12.79 3.42 14.58
C ASP A 45 14.27 3.77 14.84
N LYS A 46 14.99 2.90 15.55
CA LYS A 46 16.43 3.08 15.78
C LYS A 46 17.24 3.05 14.48
N LEU A 47 16.97 2.10 13.59
CA LEU A 47 17.66 2.03 12.31
C LEU A 47 17.41 3.28 11.46
N LEU A 48 16.16 3.73 11.37
CA LEU A 48 15.76 4.84 10.51
C LEU A 48 16.20 6.21 11.03
N ARG A 49 16.40 6.38 12.35
CA ARG A 49 16.69 7.68 12.96
C ARG A 49 18.04 7.80 13.62
N GLU A 50 18.50 6.75 14.30
CA GLU A 50 19.79 6.77 14.99
C GLU A 50 20.90 6.34 14.04
N SER A 51 20.66 5.30 13.22
CA SER A 51 21.71 4.69 12.42
C SER A 51 21.82 5.25 11.00
N PHE A 52 20.78 5.14 10.18
CA PHE A 52 20.85 5.42 8.74
C PHE A 52 20.62 6.92 8.42
N ALA A 53 21.61 7.73 8.73
CA ALA A 53 21.52 9.20 8.66
C ALA A 53 21.20 9.74 7.25
N CYS A 54 21.56 9.02 6.18
CA CYS A 54 21.33 9.44 4.80
C CYS A 54 20.35 8.55 4.03
N LEU A 55 19.48 7.82 4.73
CA LEU A 55 18.51 6.92 4.11
C LEU A 55 17.55 7.68 3.18
N ARG A 56 17.54 7.32 1.89
CA ARG A 56 16.67 7.89 0.86
C ARG A 56 15.53 6.97 0.47
N SER A 57 15.76 5.65 0.52
CA SER A 57 14.79 4.64 0.10
C SER A 57 14.58 3.58 1.18
N LEU A 58 13.32 3.29 1.49
CA LEU A 58 12.90 2.21 2.37
C LEU A 58 11.87 1.34 1.65
N ARG A 59 12.20 0.06 1.48
CA ARG A 59 11.26 -0.97 1.08
C ARG A 59 11.10 -1.97 2.22
N TYR A 60 9.86 -2.09 2.70
CA TYR A 60 9.49 -3.03 3.74
C TYR A 60 8.33 -3.93 3.28
N GLU A 61 8.66 -5.19 3.03
CA GLU A 61 7.72 -6.23 2.66
C GLU A 61 7.67 -7.25 3.79
N SER A 62 6.59 -7.22 4.57
CA SER A 62 6.38 -8.11 5.71
C SER A 62 5.21 -9.05 5.47
N TRP A 63 5.16 -10.16 6.21
CA TRP A 63 3.96 -10.98 6.32
C TRP A 63 3.01 -10.41 7.36
N HIS A 64 1.71 -10.63 7.21
CA HIS A 64 0.76 -10.51 8.30
C HIS A 64 1.15 -11.48 9.42
N ASP A 65 1.01 -11.07 10.69
CA ASP A 65 1.34 -11.97 11.79
C ASP A 65 0.21 -13.00 11.97
N VAL A 66 0.59 -14.27 12.14
CA VAL A 66 -0.36 -15.37 12.39
C VAL A 66 -1.05 -15.22 13.75
N ASP A 67 -0.31 -14.71 14.75
CA ASP A 67 -0.85 -14.39 16.06
C ASP A 67 -1.52 -13.01 16.04
N PRO A 68 -2.86 -12.92 16.23
CA PRO A 68 -3.57 -11.65 16.21
C PRO A 68 -3.08 -10.64 17.26
N GLN A 69 -2.59 -11.11 18.41
CA GLN A 69 -2.07 -10.22 19.46
C GLN A 69 -0.74 -9.60 19.04
N GLN A 70 0.13 -10.37 18.38
CA GLN A 70 1.37 -9.85 17.79
C GLN A 70 1.09 -8.83 16.70
N GLN A 71 0.13 -9.11 15.81
CA GLN A 71 -0.31 -8.17 14.77
C GLN A 71 -0.77 -6.84 15.41
N LEU A 72 -1.64 -6.89 16.42
CA LEU A 72 -2.16 -5.70 17.09
C LEU A 72 -1.05 -4.87 17.77
N CYS A 73 -0.13 -5.55 18.46
CA CYS A 73 1.04 -4.90 19.07
C CYS A 73 1.93 -4.23 18.02
N PHE A 74 2.21 -4.94 16.92
CA PHE A 74 2.99 -4.42 15.81
C PHE A 74 2.33 -3.18 15.19
N GLU A 75 1.04 -3.24 14.85
CA GLU A 75 0.33 -2.11 14.24
C GLU A 75 0.32 -0.87 15.14
N LYS A 76 0.15 -1.06 16.45
CA LYS A 76 0.20 0.03 17.44
C LYS A 76 1.57 0.69 17.49
N ASP A 77 2.64 -0.09 17.56
CA ASP A 77 4.00 0.45 17.63
C ASP A 77 4.44 1.04 16.28
N TYR A 78 4.01 0.44 15.16
CA TYR A 78 4.27 0.98 13.82
C TYR A 78 3.52 2.30 13.57
N THR A 79 2.30 2.43 14.11
CA THR A 79 1.57 3.71 14.11
C THR A 79 2.35 4.78 14.85
N ARG A 80 2.93 4.46 16.01
CA ARG A 80 3.77 5.40 16.78
C ARG A 80 5.02 5.80 15.99
N LEU A 81 5.68 4.85 15.34
CA LEU A 81 6.83 5.12 14.46
C LEU A 81 6.47 6.12 13.36
N LEU A 82 5.34 5.92 12.66
CA LEU A 82 4.89 6.83 11.61
C LEU A 82 4.53 8.21 12.17
N LEU A 83 3.87 8.28 13.32
CA LEU A 83 3.51 9.55 13.97
C LEU A 83 4.71 10.33 14.51
N HIS A 84 5.79 9.62 14.88
CA HIS A 84 7.08 10.22 15.21
C HIS A 84 7.76 10.84 13.96
N GLY A 85 7.17 10.65 12.78
CA GLY A 85 7.59 11.26 11.51
C GLY A 85 8.44 10.33 10.67
N ILE A 86 8.49 10.52 9.37
CA ILE A 86 9.45 9.81 8.52
C ILE A 86 10.76 10.62 8.51
N PRO A 87 11.95 9.99 8.47
CA PRO A 87 13.21 10.72 8.36
C PRO A 87 13.18 11.73 7.21
N SER A 88 13.68 12.94 7.44
CA SER A 88 13.60 14.05 6.47
C SER A 88 14.43 13.79 5.21
N THR A 89 15.35 12.83 5.25
CA THR A 89 16.15 12.35 4.12
C THR A 89 15.41 11.36 3.22
N LEU A 90 14.37 10.70 3.74
CA LEU A 90 13.62 9.69 2.99
C LEU A 90 12.81 10.33 1.86
N ARG A 91 12.89 9.75 0.67
CA ARG A 91 12.17 10.18 -0.54
C ARG A 91 11.30 9.07 -1.10
N ASP A 92 11.71 7.82 -0.91
CA ASP A 92 11.04 6.64 -1.44
C ASP A 92 10.60 5.73 -0.29
N LEU A 93 9.31 5.46 -0.20
CA LEU A 93 8.75 4.53 0.77
C LEU A 93 7.85 3.52 0.07
N SER A 94 8.16 2.24 0.23
CA SER A 94 7.31 1.14 -0.22
C SER A 94 7.03 0.21 0.94
N ILE A 95 5.77 0.10 1.34
CA ILE A 95 5.29 -0.80 2.39
C ILE A 95 4.33 -1.81 1.76
N LEU A 96 4.57 -3.09 1.99
CA LEU A 96 3.67 -4.15 1.58
C LEU A 96 3.52 -5.14 2.73
N GLU A 97 2.28 -5.36 3.16
CA GLU A 97 1.96 -6.50 4.02
C GLU A 97 1.38 -7.61 3.15
N ASP A 98 2.07 -8.73 3.13
CA ASP A 98 1.67 -9.93 2.43
C ASP A 98 0.86 -10.84 3.35
N PHE A 99 0.06 -11.72 2.77
CA PHE A 99 -0.77 -12.67 3.48
C PHE A 99 -0.95 -13.91 2.61
N ASN A 100 -1.09 -15.06 3.26
CA ASN A 100 -1.34 -16.33 2.59
C ASN A 100 -2.48 -17.08 3.29
N LYS A 101 -3.30 -17.77 2.51
CA LYS A 101 -4.47 -18.52 2.98
C LYS A 101 -4.12 -19.65 3.95
N LEU A 102 -2.98 -20.30 3.77
CA LEU A 102 -2.48 -21.36 4.65
C LEU A 102 -2.12 -20.79 6.03
N LEU A 103 -1.56 -19.57 6.05
CA LEU A 103 -1.10 -18.91 7.28
C LEU A 103 -2.20 -18.09 7.98
N HIS A 104 -3.18 -17.56 7.22
CA HIS A 104 -4.24 -16.67 7.72
C HIS A 104 -5.63 -17.09 7.22
N PRO A 105 -6.03 -18.37 7.37
CA PRO A 105 -7.28 -18.88 6.80
C PRO A 105 -8.51 -18.09 7.23
N GLU A 106 -8.53 -17.56 8.44
CA GLU A 106 -9.60 -16.75 9.04
C GLU A 106 -9.83 -15.41 8.33
N HIS A 107 -8.85 -14.93 7.56
CA HIS A 107 -8.99 -13.68 6.80
C HIS A 107 -9.59 -13.88 5.41
N PHE A 108 -9.72 -15.13 4.95
CA PHE A 108 -10.30 -15.44 3.64
C PHE A 108 -11.74 -15.91 3.78
N LYS A 109 -12.67 -15.19 3.14
CA LYS A 109 -14.06 -15.64 2.99
C LYS A 109 -14.32 -16.09 1.57
N GLN A 110 -14.92 -17.28 1.45
CA GLN A 110 -15.44 -17.77 0.18
C GLN A 110 -16.83 -17.17 -0.04
N LEU A 111 -16.95 -16.34 -1.07
CA LEU A 111 -18.18 -15.69 -1.47
C LEU A 111 -18.59 -16.25 -2.82
N THR A 112 -19.36 -17.35 -2.82
CA THR A 112 -19.75 -18.12 -4.02
C THR A 112 -18.54 -18.44 -4.91
N TYR A 113 -18.22 -17.56 -5.86
CA TYR A 113 -17.09 -17.69 -6.80
C TYR A 113 -15.92 -16.72 -6.54
N LEU A 114 -16.08 -15.75 -5.65
CA LEU A 114 -15.06 -14.77 -5.27
C LEU A 114 -14.39 -15.22 -3.97
N GLU A 115 -13.07 -15.05 -3.90
CA GLU A 115 -12.33 -15.17 -2.65
C GLU A 115 -11.84 -13.79 -2.27
N GLN A 116 -12.23 -13.37 -1.07
CA GLN A 116 -11.94 -12.03 -0.56
C GLN A 116 -11.06 -12.14 0.66
N TYR A 117 -9.93 -11.43 0.63
CA TYR A 117 -9.21 -11.08 1.84
C TYR A 117 -10.02 -10.01 2.58
N THR A 118 -10.52 -10.35 3.76
CA THR A 118 -11.54 -9.57 4.47
C THR A 118 -10.98 -8.67 5.57
N LYS A 119 -9.73 -8.91 5.98
CA LYS A 119 -9.07 -8.12 7.02
C LYS A 119 -9.05 -6.64 6.63
N ARG A 120 -9.50 -5.80 7.55
CA ARG A 120 -9.42 -4.35 7.40
C ARG A 120 -8.07 -3.89 7.94
N ALA A 121 -7.37 -3.07 7.18
CA ALA A 121 -6.20 -2.35 7.65
C ALA A 121 -6.55 -1.48 8.87
N ASN A 122 -5.57 -1.23 9.74
CA ASN A 122 -5.77 -0.37 10.89
C ASN A 122 -5.97 1.09 10.46
N PRO A 123 -7.11 1.74 10.76
CA PRO A 123 -7.36 3.11 10.34
C PRO A 123 -6.34 4.12 10.87
N ALA A 124 -5.73 3.85 12.03
CA ALA A 124 -4.72 4.72 12.61
C ALA A 124 -3.43 4.74 11.77
N LEU A 125 -3.06 3.61 11.16
CA LEU A 125 -1.90 3.52 10.27
C LEU A 125 -2.09 4.36 9.01
N GLY A 126 -3.26 4.29 8.37
CA GLY A 126 -3.54 5.09 7.18
C GLY A 126 -3.48 6.59 7.47
N LYS A 127 -4.08 7.04 8.58
CA LYS A 127 -4.01 8.44 9.01
C LYS A 127 -2.58 8.87 9.38
N ALA A 128 -1.82 8.03 10.07
CA ALA A 128 -0.45 8.31 10.45
C ALA A 128 0.46 8.42 9.22
N LEU A 129 0.39 7.46 8.29
CA LEU A 129 1.14 7.47 7.05
C LEU A 129 0.77 8.67 6.17
N SER A 130 -0.53 9.00 6.12
CA SER A 130 -0.99 10.22 5.47
C SER A 130 -0.23 11.39 6.04
N LYS A 131 -0.26 11.66 7.35
CA LYS A 131 0.43 12.81 7.97
C LYS A 131 1.95 12.82 7.78
N SER A 132 2.63 11.68 7.90
CA SER A 132 4.10 11.62 7.92
C SER A 132 4.75 11.64 6.54
N SER A 133 3.99 11.40 5.46
CA SER A 133 4.50 11.27 4.09
C SER A 133 4.76 12.59 3.34
N ARG A 134 4.68 13.76 4.00
CA ARG A 134 4.75 15.09 3.35
C ARG A 134 6.02 15.33 2.52
N LEU A 135 7.15 14.76 2.94
CA LEU A 135 8.45 14.98 2.30
C LEU A 135 8.80 13.91 1.24
N LEU A 136 7.96 12.90 1.07
CA LEU A 136 8.21 11.81 0.13
C LEU A 136 8.03 12.28 -1.32
N THR A 137 8.78 11.66 -2.22
CA THR A 137 8.63 11.77 -3.67
C THR A 137 7.83 10.60 -4.24
N ASN A 138 8.08 9.39 -3.73
CA ASN A 138 7.36 8.19 -4.11
C ASN A 138 6.85 7.46 -2.87
N LEU A 139 5.55 7.13 -2.86
CA LEU A 139 4.91 6.36 -1.81
C LEU A 139 4.12 5.20 -2.41
N SER A 140 4.39 3.99 -1.95
CA SER A 140 3.56 2.82 -2.16
C SER A 140 3.22 2.19 -0.81
N ALA A 141 1.94 1.93 -0.56
CA ALA A 141 1.50 1.17 0.61
C ALA A 141 0.37 0.20 0.24
N ALA A 142 0.61 -1.10 0.44
CA ALA A 142 -0.33 -2.15 0.10
C ALA A 142 -0.68 -3.00 1.33
N PHE A 143 -1.98 -3.22 1.52
CA PHE A 143 -2.66 -4.07 2.49
C PHE A 143 -2.48 -3.72 3.98
N LEU A 144 -1.31 -3.21 4.40
CA LEU A 144 -1.11 -2.67 5.74
C LEU A 144 -1.91 -1.36 5.96
N VAL A 145 -2.13 -0.62 4.88
CA VAL A 145 -2.84 0.67 4.85
C VAL A 145 -3.92 0.62 3.79
N ASP A 146 -5.09 1.19 4.11
CA ASP A 146 -6.18 1.41 3.16
C ASP A 146 -6.24 2.86 2.71
N ALA A 147 -6.49 3.07 1.41
CA ALA A 147 -6.65 4.40 0.83
C ALA A 147 -7.76 5.22 1.49
N VAL A 148 -8.84 4.57 1.96
CA VAL A 148 -9.94 5.26 2.69
C VAL A 148 -9.39 5.97 3.92
N ASP A 149 -8.54 5.28 4.68
CA ASP A 149 -8.01 5.81 5.94
C ASP A 149 -6.87 6.82 5.68
N PHE A 150 -6.11 6.66 4.59
CA PHE A 150 -5.10 7.63 4.15
C PHE A 150 -5.74 8.97 3.71
N PHE A 151 -6.87 8.93 3.01
CA PHE A 151 -7.59 10.11 2.55
C PHE A 151 -8.67 10.61 3.52
N ALA A 152 -8.79 10.03 4.71
CA ALA A 152 -9.92 10.22 5.63
C ALA A 152 -10.20 11.69 5.98
N SER A 153 -9.17 12.54 6.04
CA SER A 153 -9.33 13.98 6.33
C SER A 153 -10.04 14.76 5.23
N PHE A 154 -10.17 14.21 4.02
CA PHE A 154 -10.70 14.88 2.83
C PHE A 154 -11.97 14.22 2.29
N GLY A 155 -12.64 13.42 3.13
CA GLY A 155 -13.93 12.81 2.78
C GLY A 155 -14.95 13.85 2.30
N PRO A 156 -15.97 13.45 1.52
CA PRO A 156 -16.96 14.38 0.93
C PRO A 156 -17.61 15.33 1.93
N THR A 157 -17.88 14.84 3.15
CA THR A 157 -18.52 15.55 4.26
C THR A 157 -17.58 16.42 5.09
N ASN A 158 -16.27 16.32 4.87
CA ASN A 158 -15.30 17.13 5.59
C ASN A 158 -15.10 18.45 4.85
N ASN A 159 -15.10 19.56 5.59
CA ASN A 159 -14.56 20.82 5.12
C ASN A 159 -13.09 20.85 5.56
N PRO A 160 -12.09 20.71 4.66
CA PRO A 160 -10.70 20.87 5.04
C PRO A 160 -10.47 22.35 5.38
N ASN A 161 -10.82 22.73 6.61
CA ASN A 161 -10.55 24.05 7.15
C ASN A 161 -9.03 24.32 7.07
N ALA A 162 -8.70 25.56 6.70
CA ALA A 162 -7.39 26.06 6.32
C ALA A 162 -6.22 25.51 7.16
N ASN A 163 -5.07 25.28 6.48
CA ASN A 163 -3.79 24.72 6.97
C ASN A 163 -3.54 23.24 6.63
N VAL A 164 -4.02 22.78 5.47
CA VAL A 164 -3.51 21.52 4.88
C VAL A 164 -2.05 21.72 4.48
N ILE A 165 -1.14 20.98 5.11
CA ILE A 165 0.26 20.91 4.65
C ILE A 165 0.28 20.12 3.34
N PRO A 166 0.74 20.70 2.23
CA PRO A 166 0.80 20.02 0.93
C PRO A 166 1.89 18.94 0.89
N TRP A 167 1.73 17.99 -0.03
CA TRP A 167 2.78 17.04 -0.40
C TRP A 167 3.60 17.63 -1.55
N GLU A 168 4.46 18.59 -1.22
CA GLU A 168 5.21 19.40 -2.19
C GLU A 168 6.05 18.61 -3.20
N ASN A 169 6.47 17.41 -2.83
CA ASN A 169 7.38 16.60 -3.63
C ASN A 169 6.76 15.30 -4.15
N LEU A 170 5.55 14.93 -3.72
CA LEU A 170 4.99 13.63 -4.03
C LEU A 170 4.60 13.57 -5.51
N GLN A 171 5.31 12.73 -6.26
CA GLN A 171 5.10 12.51 -7.68
C GLN A 171 4.30 11.24 -7.94
N ARG A 172 4.49 10.22 -7.11
CA ARG A 172 3.89 8.90 -7.31
C ARG A 172 3.29 8.37 -6.03
N LEU A 173 2.02 8.00 -6.10
CA LEU A 173 1.28 7.41 -4.99
C LEU A 173 0.61 6.12 -5.47
N ALA A 174 0.86 5.00 -4.78
CA ALA A 174 0.12 3.76 -4.96
C ALA A 174 -0.44 3.27 -3.62
N LEU A 175 -1.75 3.04 -3.56
CA LEU A 175 -2.43 2.54 -2.38
C LEU A 175 -3.37 1.40 -2.73
N THR A 176 -3.55 0.47 -1.82
CA THR A 176 -4.66 -0.49 -1.90
C THR A 176 -5.92 0.04 -1.26
N SER A 177 -7.09 -0.37 -1.73
CA SER A 177 -8.33 -0.20 -0.96
C SER A 177 -9.27 -1.38 -1.06
N ARG A 178 -9.77 -1.83 0.10
CA ARG A 178 -10.80 -2.87 0.19
C ARG A 178 -12.10 -2.49 -0.51
N LEU A 179 -12.35 -1.19 -0.71
CA LEU A 179 -13.58 -0.72 -1.38
C LEU A 179 -13.62 -1.11 -2.86
N LEU A 180 -12.46 -1.30 -3.51
CA LEU A 180 -12.37 -1.73 -4.90
C LEU A 180 -12.70 -3.24 -5.03
N HIS A 181 -13.97 -3.58 -4.82
CA HIS A 181 -14.48 -4.94 -4.83
C HIS A 181 -15.90 -4.96 -5.46
N PRO A 182 -16.28 -6.01 -6.23
CA PRO A 182 -17.57 -6.06 -6.94
C PRO A 182 -18.82 -5.91 -6.06
N LYS A 183 -18.71 -6.27 -4.77
CA LYS A 183 -19.83 -6.21 -3.81
C LYS A 183 -19.92 -4.90 -3.04
N THR A 184 -18.98 -3.98 -3.24
CA THR A 184 -19.01 -2.68 -2.58
C THR A 184 -19.98 -1.75 -3.32
N ALA A 185 -20.84 -1.06 -2.58
CA ALA A 185 -21.74 -0.06 -3.16
C ALA A 185 -20.95 1.05 -3.87
N GLY A 186 -21.37 1.42 -5.08
CA GLY A 186 -20.68 2.41 -5.92
C GLY A 186 -20.44 3.75 -5.22
N ARG A 187 -21.41 4.22 -4.43
CA ARG A 187 -21.30 5.46 -3.61
C ARG A 187 -20.07 5.48 -2.70
N ASN A 188 -19.67 4.34 -2.14
CA ASN A 188 -18.51 4.26 -1.24
C ASN A 188 -17.21 4.38 -2.05
N ILE A 189 -17.16 3.73 -3.23
CA ILE A 189 -16.03 3.82 -4.14
C ILE A 189 -15.89 5.27 -4.63
N ASN A 190 -16.96 5.88 -5.13
CA ASN A 190 -16.97 7.26 -5.61
C ASN A 190 -16.60 8.25 -4.51
N GLY A 191 -17.12 8.08 -3.29
CA GLY A 191 -16.75 8.91 -2.14
C GLY A 191 -15.25 8.85 -1.79
N MET A 192 -14.64 7.67 -1.86
CA MET A 192 -13.18 7.51 -1.70
C MET A 192 -12.41 8.18 -2.85
N LEU A 193 -12.87 8.03 -4.10
CA LEU A 193 -12.20 8.64 -5.26
C LEU A 193 -12.29 10.16 -5.25
N ILE A 194 -13.39 10.74 -4.76
CA ILE A 194 -13.52 12.19 -4.51
C ILE A 194 -12.54 12.63 -3.42
N ALA A 195 -12.44 11.89 -2.31
CA ALA A 195 -11.48 12.19 -1.26
C ALA A 195 -10.04 12.16 -1.79
N ALA A 196 -9.71 11.15 -2.60
CA ALA A 196 -8.42 11.06 -3.26
C ALA A 196 -8.13 12.25 -4.19
N GLY A 197 -9.11 12.68 -5.00
CA GLY A 197 -9.00 13.85 -5.87
C GLY A 197 -8.80 15.15 -5.09
N ARG A 198 -9.53 15.33 -3.98
CA ARG A 198 -9.34 16.47 -3.07
C ARG A 198 -7.94 16.50 -2.47
N VAL A 199 -7.38 15.35 -2.08
CA VAL A 199 -5.99 15.27 -1.60
C VAL A 199 -5.00 15.56 -2.72
N ALA A 200 -5.24 15.03 -3.92
CA ALA A 200 -4.38 15.22 -5.08
C ALA A 200 -4.21 16.71 -5.45
N ALA A 201 -5.20 17.56 -5.16
CA ALA A 201 -5.09 19.00 -5.33
C ALA A 201 -3.98 19.65 -4.45
N PHE A 202 -3.56 18.98 -3.37
CA PHE A 202 -2.44 19.40 -2.51
C PHE A 202 -1.13 18.66 -2.84
N MET A 203 -1.03 18.06 -4.03
CA MET A 203 0.14 17.34 -4.51
C MET A 203 0.61 17.97 -5.84
N PRO A 204 1.28 19.13 -5.83
CA PRO A 204 1.49 19.93 -7.04
C PRO A 204 2.33 19.22 -8.11
N LYS A 205 3.20 18.29 -7.71
CA LYS A 205 4.07 17.50 -8.59
C LYS A 205 3.52 16.11 -8.92
N LEU A 206 2.26 15.82 -8.58
CA LEU A 206 1.69 14.49 -8.76
C LEU A 206 1.62 14.11 -10.24
N MET A 207 2.41 13.11 -10.61
CA MET A 207 2.44 12.54 -11.96
C MET A 207 1.57 11.29 -12.05
N VAL A 208 1.52 10.47 -10.99
CA VAL A 208 0.80 9.19 -10.98
C VAL A 208 0.13 8.97 -9.63
N MET A 209 -1.16 8.65 -9.66
CA MET A 209 -1.84 8.04 -8.51
C MET A 209 -2.54 6.75 -8.93
N GLU A 210 -2.23 5.65 -8.25
CA GLU A 210 -2.90 4.36 -8.42
C GLU A 210 -3.59 3.94 -7.13
N ILE A 211 -4.89 3.67 -7.23
CA ILE A 211 -5.65 3.01 -6.16
C ILE A 211 -6.14 1.70 -6.73
N TRP A 212 -5.76 0.60 -6.10
CA TRP A 212 -6.01 -0.72 -6.68
C TRP A 212 -6.43 -1.75 -5.63
N ASN A 213 -7.01 -2.83 -6.10
CA ASN A 213 -7.22 -4.02 -5.30
C ASN A 213 -7.41 -5.23 -6.22
N GLY A 214 -7.06 -6.41 -5.73
CA GLY A 214 -7.20 -7.64 -6.48
C GLY A 214 -7.30 -8.86 -5.58
N GLY A 215 -7.88 -9.91 -6.14
CA GLY A 215 -8.02 -11.20 -5.52
C GLY A 215 -8.58 -12.20 -6.51
N ARG A 216 -9.05 -13.33 -6.01
CA ARG A 216 -9.59 -14.37 -6.90
C ARG A 216 -10.82 -13.84 -7.64
N ARG A 217 -10.75 -13.90 -8.97
CA ARG A 217 -11.77 -13.47 -9.94
C ARG A 217 -12.18 -11.99 -9.89
N HIS A 218 -11.47 -11.15 -9.13
CA HIS A 218 -11.71 -9.71 -9.13
C HIS A 218 -10.41 -8.90 -9.14
N ALA A 219 -10.40 -7.82 -9.88
CA ALA A 219 -9.33 -6.84 -9.88
C ALA A 219 -9.86 -5.50 -10.35
N CYS A 220 -9.33 -4.42 -9.77
CA CYS A 220 -9.64 -3.06 -10.17
C CYS A 220 -8.49 -2.11 -9.91
N VAL A 221 -8.31 -1.15 -10.82
CA VAL A 221 -7.38 -0.03 -10.71
C VAL A 221 -8.10 1.24 -11.12
N PHE A 222 -8.07 2.22 -10.24
CA PHE A 222 -8.20 3.63 -10.58
C PHE A 222 -6.80 4.20 -10.78
N LEU A 223 -6.58 4.85 -11.92
CA LEU A 223 -5.29 5.41 -12.31
C LEU A 223 -5.47 6.86 -12.75
N TYR A 224 -4.82 7.79 -12.06
CA TYR A 224 -4.56 9.14 -12.52
C TYR A 224 -3.14 9.23 -13.08
N THR A 225 -2.99 9.91 -14.21
CA THR A 225 -1.68 10.31 -14.75
C THR A 225 -1.70 11.76 -15.19
N ASN A 226 -0.66 12.52 -14.89
CA ASN A 226 -0.40 13.81 -15.49
C ASN A 226 1.05 13.82 -15.99
N ILE A 227 1.23 13.66 -17.29
CA ILE A 227 2.54 13.60 -17.94
C ILE A 227 2.57 14.69 -18.99
N ASN A 228 3.51 15.63 -18.86
CA ASN A 228 3.67 16.77 -19.77
C ASN A 228 2.36 17.57 -19.97
N GLY A 229 1.64 17.82 -18.87
CA GLY A 229 0.36 18.54 -18.88
C GLY A 229 -0.82 17.79 -19.50
N LYS A 230 -0.68 16.49 -19.80
CA LYS A 230 -1.77 15.64 -20.29
C LYS A 230 -2.32 14.85 -19.11
N ALA A 231 -3.30 15.43 -18.42
CA ALA A 231 -3.96 14.81 -17.29
C ALA A 231 -5.01 13.80 -17.76
N ARG A 232 -5.01 12.63 -17.15
CA ARG A 232 -5.95 11.56 -17.48
C ARG A 232 -6.32 10.73 -16.26
N ILE A 233 -7.61 10.47 -16.07
CA ILE A 233 -8.07 9.39 -15.19
C ILE A 233 -8.48 8.18 -16.01
N SER A 234 -8.25 6.99 -15.46
CA SER A 234 -8.78 5.75 -15.99
C SER A 234 -9.23 4.77 -14.94
N TRP A 235 -10.29 4.04 -15.28
CA TRP A 235 -10.86 2.98 -14.49
C TRP A 235 -10.78 1.67 -15.28
N GLU A 236 -10.12 0.66 -14.70
CA GLU A 236 -9.95 -0.67 -15.27
C GLU A 236 -10.40 -1.71 -14.22
N CYS A 237 -11.39 -2.55 -14.53
CA CYS A 237 -11.85 -3.60 -13.60
C CYS A 237 -12.31 -4.89 -14.33
N THR A 238 -12.44 -5.99 -13.58
CA THR A 238 -12.90 -7.29 -14.13
C THR A 238 -14.40 -7.52 -14.04
N TRP A 239 -15.15 -6.68 -13.33
CA TRP A 239 -16.60 -6.83 -13.17
C TRP A 239 -17.44 -5.96 -14.13
N GLY A 240 -16.80 -5.40 -15.16
CA GLY A 240 -17.47 -4.84 -16.33
C GLY A 240 -18.39 -3.65 -16.03
N ARG A 241 -19.53 -3.58 -16.72
CA ARG A 241 -20.49 -2.44 -16.71
C ARG A 241 -21.21 -2.19 -15.37
N GLY A 242 -20.93 -2.98 -14.32
CA GLY A 242 -21.60 -2.85 -13.02
C GLY A 242 -21.19 -1.62 -12.20
N PHE A 243 -20.16 -0.88 -12.62
CA PHE A 243 -19.72 0.35 -11.97
C PHE A 243 -19.31 1.39 -13.01
N GLN A 244 -19.78 2.62 -12.82
CA GLN A 244 -19.37 3.80 -13.58
C GLN A 244 -18.89 4.87 -12.59
N LEU A 245 -17.89 5.64 -13.01
CA LEU A 245 -17.45 6.80 -12.23
C LEU A 245 -18.55 7.86 -12.30
N ASP A 246 -18.98 8.35 -11.14
CA ASP A 246 -19.95 9.44 -11.09
C ASP A 246 -19.36 10.72 -11.69
N SER A 247 -20.22 11.59 -12.22
CA SER A 247 -19.83 12.91 -12.73
C SER A 247 -19.04 13.71 -11.69
N ASP A 248 -19.39 13.59 -10.41
CA ASP A 248 -18.71 14.29 -9.32
C ASP A 248 -17.26 13.83 -9.15
N VAL A 249 -16.98 12.55 -9.39
CA VAL A 249 -15.59 12.05 -9.40
C VAL A 249 -14.85 12.69 -10.58
N ILE A 250 -15.43 12.67 -11.78
CA ILE A 250 -14.80 13.22 -12.98
C ILE A 250 -14.50 14.72 -12.80
N ASN A 251 -15.50 15.50 -12.36
CA ASN A 251 -15.38 16.93 -12.09
C ASN A 251 -14.34 17.23 -11.00
N CYS A 252 -14.29 16.40 -9.95
CA CYS A 252 -13.29 16.55 -8.90
C CYS A 252 -11.87 16.39 -9.46
N TRP A 253 -11.63 15.35 -10.26
CA TRP A 253 -10.32 15.05 -10.83
C TRP A 253 -9.91 16.00 -11.97
N GLU A 254 -10.87 16.58 -12.69
CA GLU A 254 -10.63 17.60 -13.72
C GLU A 254 -9.99 18.86 -13.15
N ASN A 255 -10.25 19.17 -11.88
CA ASN A 255 -9.69 20.36 -11.22
C ASN A 255 -8.29 20.13 -10.63
N VAL A 256 -7.83 18.89 -10.50
CA VAL A 256 -6.52 18.57 -9.92
C VAL A 256 -5.35 19.19 -10.70
N PRO A 257 -5.28 19.11 -12.05
CA PRO A 257 -4.18 19.70 -12.81
C PRO A 257 -4.07 21.22 -12.66
N LYS A 258 -5.21 21.90 -12.47
CA LYS A 258 -5.29 23.36 -12.28
C LYS A 258 -4.53 23.84 -11.03
N GLN A 259 -4.39 22.97 -10.05
CA GLN A 259 -3.67 23.22 -8.79
C GLN A 259 -2.22 22.68 -8.80
N GLY A 260 -1.79 22.09 -9.92
CA GLY A 260 -0.48 21.47 -10.06
C GLY A 260 0.48 22.24 -10.96
N GLN A 261 1.63 21.61 -11.25
CA GLN A 261 2.69 22.16 -12.10
C GLN A 261 2.25 22.50 -13.53
N HIS A 262 1.16 21.92 -14.02
CA HIS A 262 0.64 22.11 -15.38
C HIS A 262 -0.79 22.66 -15.34
N SER A 263 -0.96 23.86 -14.80
CA SER A 263 -2.25 24.52 -14.57
C SER A 263 -3.11 24.71 -15.84
N HIS A 264 -2.47 24.82 -17.01
CA HIS A 264 -3.12 24.93 -18.32
C HIS A 264 -3.16 23.62 -19.12
N GLY A 265 -2.89 22.49 -18.45
CA GLY A 265 -2.90 21.16 -19.07
C GLY A 265 -4.31 20.70 -19.47
N ASN A 266 -4.39 19.87 -20.51
CA ASN A 266 -5.65 19.28 -20.94
C ASN A 266 -6.00 18.08 -20.03
N PHE A 267 -7.27 18.00 -19.62
CA PHE A 267 -7.80 16.87 -18.85
C PHE A 267 -8.63 15.93 -19.74
N THR A 268 -8.48 14.64 -19.54
CA THR A 268 -9.25 13.60 -20.22
C THR A 268 -9.70 12.53 -19.22
N ALA A 269 -10.96 12.10 -19.30
CA ALA A 269 -11.44 10.96 -18.51
C ALA A 269 -11.65 9.76 -19.44
N THR A 270 -11.03 8.62 -19.14
CA THR A 270 -11.18 7.40 -19.95
C THR A 270 -11.62 6.23 -19.10
N VAL A 271 -12.87 5.79 -19.24
CA VAL A 271 -13.34 4.56 -18.58
C VAL A 271 -13.10 3.36 -19.50
N LYS A 272 -12.26 2.42 -19.08
CA LYS A 272 -11.96 1.20 -19.84
C LYS A 272 -12.70 0.00 -19.25
N LEU A 273 -13.93 -0.19 -19.71
CA LEU A 273 -14.90 -1.16 -19.17
C LEU A 273 -14.56 -2.65 -19.43
N LYS A 274 -13.53 -2.98 -20.22
CA LYS A 274 -13.20 -4.36 -20.61
C LYS A 274 -11.70 -4.66 -20.64
N ALA A 275 -10.96 -4.13 -19.67
CA ALA A 275 -9.50 -4.31 -19.66
C ALA A 275 -9.09 -5.77 -19.41
N TRP A 276 -9.77 -6.50 -18.50
CA TRP A 276 -9.24 -7.77 -17.96
C TRP A 276 -10.28 -8.89 -17.87
N ARG A 277 -9.83 -10.14 -18.06
CA ARG A 277 -10.66 -11.35 -17.89
C ARG A 277 -10.62 -11.83 -16.44
N GLN A 278 -11.78 -12.11 -15.84
CA GLN A 278 -11.88 -12.61 -14.45
C GLN A 278 -11.07 -13.89 -14.21
N ARG A 279 -11.03 -14.80 -15.19
CA ARG A 279 -10.31 -16.08 -15.09
C ARG A 279 -8.79 -15.92 -14.94
N ASP A 280 -8.25 -14.78 -15.35
CA ASP A 280 -6.81 -14.49 -15.25
C ASP A 280 -6.44 -14.01 -13.84
N MET A 281 -7.42 -13.62 -13.01
CA MET A 281 -7.21 -13.14 -11.64
C MET A 281 -7.29 -14.29 -10.65
N LYS A 282 -6.14 -14.90 -10.35
CA LYS A 282 -6.07 -16.00 -9.38
C LYS A 282 -5.92 -15.47 -7.94
N THR A 283 -5.15 -14.40 -7.79
CA THR A 283 -4.74 -13.78 -6.52
C THR A 283 -4.62 -12.26 -6.68
N TYR A 284 -4.25 -11.55 -5.61
CA TYR A 284 -3.88 -10.15 -5.73
C TYR A 284 -2.61 -9.96 -6.58
N ALA A 285 -1.63 -10.87 -6.55
CA ALA A 285 -0.37 -10.70 -7.32
C ALA A 285 -0.61 -10.67 -8.83
N SER A 286 -1.73 -11.26 -9.29
CA SER A 286 -2.19 -11.21 -10.68
C SER A 286 -2.41 -9.77 -11.16
N ILE A 287 -2.84 -8.84 -10.28
CA ILE A 287 -2.99 -7.43 -10.62
C ILE A 287 -1.67 -6.67 -10.57
N ILE A 288 -0.76 -7.01 -9.64
CA ILE A 288 0.53 -6.34 -9.50
C ILE A 288 1.34 -6.39 -10.81
N ARG A 289 1.25 -7.50 -11.55
CA ARG A 289 1.88 -7.63 -12.88
C ARG A 289 1.30 -6.68 -13.94
N ARG A 290 0.09 -6.19 -13.72
CA ARG A 290 -0.67 -5.31 -14.64
C ARG A 290 -0.63 -3.85 -14.22
N LEU A 291 -0.38 -3.59 -12.92
CA LEU A 291 0.09 -2.30 -12.47
C LEU A 291 1.38 -2.05 -13.25
N LYS A 292 1.34 -1.10 -14.19
CA LYS A 292 2.57 -0.69 -14.88
C LYS A 292 3.59 -0.35 -13.78
N PRO A 293 4.90 -0.55 -13.97
CA PRO A 293 5.92 -0.42 -12.91
C PRO A 293 6.12 1.01 -12.36
N ARG A 294 5.08 1.85 -12.41
CA ARG A 294 5.07 3.27 -12.17
C ARG A 294 5.34 3.59 -10.71
N CYS A 295 4.89 2.78 -9.76
CA CYS A 295 5.05 3.06 -8.33
C CYS A 295 5.87 2.02 -7.56
N GLY A 296 6.44 0.99 -8.23
CA GLY A 296 7.35 0.03 -7.62
C GLY A 296 6.79 -0.67 -6.37
N ILE A 297 5.56 -1.19 -6.44
CA ILE A 297 4.82 -1.72 -5.27
C ILE A 297 5.51 -2.91 -4.60
N GLN A 298 6.16 -3.77 -5.39
CA GLN A 298 6.82 -4.97 -4.92
C GLN A 298 8.17 -5.15 -5.62
N HIS A 299 9.16 -5.66 -4.90
CA HIS A 299 10.46 -6.01 -5.44
C HIS A 299 10.36 -7.20 -6.42
N SER A 300 11.18 -7.21 -7.47
CA SER A 300 11.17 -8.25 -8.52
C SER A 300 11.34 -9.66 -7.95
N LEU A 301 12.31 -9.88 -7.05
CA LEU A 301 12.49 -11.18 -6.38
C LEU A 301 11.25 -11.63 -5.60
N SER A 302 10.57 -10.70 -4.93
CA SER A 302 9.36 -11.02 -4.16
C SER A 302 8.18 -11.36 -5.08
N GLN A 303 8.13 -10.74 -6.26
CA GLN A 303 7.19 -11.11 -7.32
C GLN A 303 7.45 -12.53 -7.85
N PHE A 304 8.71 -12.93 -8.01
CA PHE A 304 9.07 -14.32 -8.35
C PHE A 304 8.71 -15.31 -7.22
N GLN A 305 8.92 -14.95 -5.96
CA GLN A 305 8.52 -15.79 -4.82
C GLN A 305 7.00 -16.01 -4.78
N LEU A 306 6.20 -14.95 -5.01
CA LEU A 306 4.74 -15.09 -5.11
C LEU A 306 4.29 -15.98 -6.26
N LEU A 307 4.99 -15.93 -7.40
CA LEU A 307 4.72 -16.80 -8.55
C LEU A 307 4.88 -18.28 -8.19
N ILE A 308 5.92 -18.60 -7.43
CA ILE A 308 6.19 -19.97 -6.96
C ILE A 308 5.11 -20.41 -5.97
N ASP A 309 4.73 -19.55 -5.02
CA ASP A 309 3.66 -19.85 -4.05
C ASP A 309 2.30 -20.10 -4.72
N GLU A 310 2.03 -19.45 -5.87
CA GLU A 310 0.80 -19.63 -6.65
C GLU A 310 0.75 -20.92 -7.46
N HIS A 311 1.92 -21.51 -7.77
CA HIS A 311 2.07 -22.72 -8.59
C HIS A 311 2.88 -23.74 -7.79
N PRO A 312 2.32 -24.33 -6.72
CA PRO A 312 2.98 -25.42 -6.04
C PRO A 312 3.26 -26.52 -7.08
N TYR A 313 4.46 -27.09 -7.02
CA TYR A 313 4.87 -28.24 -7.83
C TYR A 313 3.72 -29.27 -7.91
N PRO A 314 3.47 -29.90 -9.08
CA PRO A 314 2.50 -30.98 -9.15
C PRO A 314 2.83 -32.01 -8.08
N LYS A 315 1.80 -32.57 -7.42
CA LYS A 315 1.93 -33.62 -6.40
C LYS A 315 2.42 -34.97 -6.95
N SER A 316 3.38 -34.95 -7.86
CA SER A 316 4.18 -36.10 -8.27
C SER A 316 5.59 -35.82 -7.77
N ASP A 317 6.20 -36.77 -7.07
CA ASP A 317 7.55 -36.72 -6.48
C ASP A 317 7.60 -36.45 -4.96
N ILE A 318 6.66 -37.03 -4.21
CA ILE A 318 6.98 -37.49 -2.85
C ILE A 318 7.23 -39.00 -2.98
N PRO A 319 8.48 -39.48 -2.86
CA PRO A 319 8.73 -40.91 -2.73
C PRO A 319 8.07 -41.39 -1.44
N THR A 320 7.23 -42.41 -1.55
CA THR A 320 6.59 -43.14 -0.44
C THR A 320 7.59 -43.75 0.51
#